data_AF-A0A937NTE7-F1
#
_entry.id   AF-A0A937NTE7-F1
#
_cell.length_a   1.000
_cell.length_b   1.000
_cell.length_c   1.000
_cell.angle_alpha   90.00
_cell.angle_beta   90.00
_cell.angle_gamma   90.00
#
_symmetry.space_group_name_H-M   'P 1'
#
loop_
_entity.id
_entity.type
_entity.pdbx_description
1 polymer ?
#
loop_
_entity_poly.entity_id
_entity_poly.type
_entity_poly.pdbx_seq_one_letter_code
_entity_poly.pdbx_strand_id
1 'polypeptide(L)' 'MNTDIVYAQIESPVGPVWVATTGVGICAVGLGAGQPEAFFAHLARHIGSEPPREDPT' A
#
# COMPACT_ATOMS: atom_id res chain seq x y z
N MET A 1 5.11 -2.71 -17.92
CA MET A 1 3.73 -3.12 -17.54
C MET A 1 3.28 -2.12 -16.51
N ASN A 2 2.16 -1.45 -16.77
CA ASN A 2 1.52 -0.52 -15.86
C ASN A 2 0.76 -1.39 -14.85
N THR A 3 1.21 -1.39 -13.59
CA THR A 3 0.62 -2.22 -12.54
C THR A 3 -0.29 -1.31 -11.74
N ASP A 4 -1.60 -1.49 -11.89
CA ASP A 4 -2.57 -0.78 -11.06
C ASP A 4 -2.40 -1.23 -9.61
N ILE A 5 -2.07 -0.29 -8.73
CA ILE A 5 -1.84 -0.54 -7.31
C ILE A 5 -2.95 0.17 -6.52
N VAL A 6 -3.73 -0.63 -5.79
CA VAL A 6 -4.78 -0.15 -4.89
C VAL A 6 -4.33 -0.42 -3.46
N TYR A 7 -4.53 0.54 -2.56
CA TYR A 7 -4.19 0.40 -1.15
C TYR A 7 -5.34 0.76 -0.22
N ALA A 8 -5.32 0.20 0.98
CA ALA A 8 -6.20 0.58 2.08
C ALA A 8 -5.42 0.63 3.40
N GLN A 9 -5.85 1.50 4.30
CA GLN A 9 -5.41 1.51 5.71
C GLN A 9 -6.53 0.93 6.58
N ILE A 10 -6.15 0.03 7.48
CA ILE A 10 -7.06 -0.63 8.41
C ILE A 10 -6.52 -0.45 9.83
N GLU A 11 -7.35 0.04 10.74
CA GLU A 11 -7.01 0.08 12.16
C GLU A 11 -7.05 -1.33 12.77
N SER A 12 -6.01 -1.68 13.53
CA SER A 12 -5.89 -3.00 14.16
C SER A 12 -5.39 -2.90 15.60
N PRO A 13 -5.53 -3.96 16.42
CA PRO A 13 -5.00 -3.97 17.79
C PRO A 13 -3.48 -3.76 17.90
N VAL A 14 -2.73 -3.99 16.81
CA VAL A 14 -1.28 -3.74 16.75
C VAL A 14 -0.93 -2.37 16.16
N GLY A 15 -1.94 -1.52 15.94
CA GLY A 15 -1.85 -0.23 15.27
C GLY A 15 -2.33 -0.28 13.82
N PRO A 16 -2.19 0.84 13.06
CA PRO A 16 -2.58 0.91 11.66
C PRO A 16 -1.86 -0.14 10.81
N VAL A 17 -2.58 -0.73 9.85
CA VAL A 17 -2.05 -1.67 8.87
C VAL A 17 -2.36 -1.13 7.48
N TRP A 18 -1.32 -1.00 6.67
CA TRP A 18 -1.42 -0.58 5.28
C TRP A 18 -1.31 -1.81 4.39
N VAL A 19 -2.26 -2.02 3.50
CA VAL A 19 -2.24 -3.14 2.55
C VAL A 19 -2.31 -2.58 1.15
N ALA A 20 -1.38 -3.01 0.28
CA ALA A 20 -1.42 -2.71 -1.15
C ALA A 20 -1.59 -4.00 -1.95
N THR A 21 -2.37 -3.89 -3.01
CA THR A 21 -2.71 -4.99 -3.91
C THR A 21 -2.47 -4.60 -5.36
N THR A 22 -2.38 -5.63 -6.20
CA THR A 22 -2.38 -5.55 -7.66
C THR A 22 -3.43 -6.53 -8.19
N GLY A 23 -3.61 -6.60 -9.50
CA GLY A 23 -4.48 -7.60 -10.13
C GLY A 23 -4.13 -9.07 -9.85
N VAL A 24 -2.97 -9.35 -9.24
CA VAL A 24 -2.55 -10.71 -8.86
C VAL A 24 -2.60 -10.99 -7.34
N GLY A 25 -2.95 -9.98 -6.52
CA GLY A 25 -3.06 -10.12 -5.06
C GLY A 25 -2.24 -9.09 -4.29
N ILE A 26 -1.97 -9.38 -3.01
CA ILE A 26 -1.23 -8.50 -2.09
C ILE A 26 0.23 -8.37 -2.55
N CYS A 27 0.71 -7.13 -2.65
CA CYS A 27 2.09 -6.83 -3.02
C CYS A 27 2.90 -6.19 -1.88
N ALA A 28 2.24 -5.55 -0.90
CA ALA A 28 2.91 -4.98 0.27
C ALA A 28 1.98 -4.93 1.49
N VAL A 29 2.57 -5.08 2.67
CA VAL A 29 1.94 -4.84 3.97
C VAL A 29 2.86 -3.97 4.83
N GLY A 30 2.35 -2.82 5.27
CA GLY A 30 3.02 -1.91 6.20
C GLY A 30 2.35 -1.95 7.57
N LEU A 31 3.14 -1.88 8.65
CA LEU A 31 2.64 -1.91 10.03
C LEU A 31 2.96 -0.61 10.77
N GLY A 32 2.02 -0.22 11.62
CA GLY A 32 2.14 0.91 12.53
C GLY A 32 1.73 2.24 11.91
N ALA A 33 1.73 3.28 12.75
CA ALA A 33 1.44 4.65 12.36
C ALA A 33 2.62 5.32 11.61
N GLY A 34 3.57 4.53 11.11
CA GLY A 34 4.73 5.04 10.39
C GLY A 34 4.31 5.86 9.18
N GLN A 35 5.07 6.92 8.92
CA GLN A 35 4.92 7.88 7.82
C GLN A 35 4.41 7.19 6.53
N PRO A 36 3.19 7.51 6.05
CA PRO A 36 2.63 6.98 4.80
C PRO A 36 3.62 7.08 3.63
N GLU A 37 4.47 8.10 3.65
CA GLU A 37 5.54 8.36 2.68
C GLU A 37 6.53 7.20 2.56
N ALA A 38 6.87 6.52 3.66
CA ALA A 38 7.79 5.38 3.63
C ALA A 38 7.16 4.16 2.94
N PHE A 39 5.86 3.94 3.17
CA PHE A 39 5.11 2.88 2.50
C PHE A 39 4.97 3.17 1.00
N PHE A 40 4.63 4.41 0.62
CA PHE A 40 4.53 4.81 -0.78
C PHE A 40 5.90 4.80 -1.49
N ALA A 41 6.98 5.21 -0.82
CA ALA A 41 8.32 5.11 -1.35
C ALA A 41 8.76 3.65 -1.59
N HIS A 42 8.34 2.72 -0.73
CA HIS A 42 8.56 1.29 -0.94
C HIS A 42 7.82 0.80 -2.21
N LEU A 43 6.54 1.15 -2.36
CA LEU A 43 5.75 0.80 -3.55
C LEU A 43 6.37 1.36 -4.84
N ALA A 44 6.75 2.64 -4.83
CA ALA A 44 7.38 3.34 -5.95
C ALA A 44 8.68 2.68 -6.41
N ARG A 45 9.48 2.19 -5.45
CA ARG A 45 10.78 1.56 -5.72
C ARG A 45 10.69 0.13 -6.21
N HIS A 46 9.72 -0.65 -5.74
CA HIS A 46 9.77 -2.11 -5.86
C HIS A 46 8.60 -2.72 -6.64
N ILE A 47 7.46 -2.04 -6.74
CA ILE A 47 6.24 -2.60 -7.36
C ILE A 47 5.87 -1.84 -8.63
N GLY A 48 5.78 -0.52 -8.56
CA GLY A 48 5.35 0.31 -9.68
C GLY A 48 5.55 1.79 -9.39
N SER A 49 5.88 2.56 -10.42
CA SER A 49 6.23 3.98 -10.29
C SER A 49 5.00 4.90 -10.23
N GLU A 50 3.81 4.37 -10.49
CA GLU A 50 2.58 5.13 -10.43
C GLU A 50 2.09 5.28 -8.98
N PRO A 51 1.52 6.46 -8.64
CA PRO A 51 0.98 6.68 -7.31
C PRO A 51 -0.15 5.69 -7.04
N PRO A 52 -0.10 4.95 -5.91
CA PRO A 52 -1.13 3.98 -5.58
C PRO A 52 -2.44 4.72 -5.27
N ARG A 53 -3.57 4.10 -5.59
CA ARG A 53 -4.90 4.69 -5.38
C ARG A 53 -5.50 4.14 -4.10
N GLU A 54 -6.08 5.02 -3.30
CA GLU A 54 -6.82 4.60 -2.11
C GLU A 54 -8.09 3.88 -2.56
N ASP A 55 -8.38 2.74 -1.91
CA ASP A 55 -9.61 1.98 -2.14
C ASP A 55 -10.81 2.81 -1.65
N PRO A 56 -11.78 3.15 -2.54
CA PRO A 56 -13.01 3.82 -2.13
C PRO A 56 -13.88 2.83 -1.35
N THR A 57 -13.71 2.82 -0.02
CA THR A 57 -14.52 2.03 0.91
C THR A 57 -15.95 2.53 1.02
#